data_AF-A0A377VBC8-F1
#
_entry.id   AF-A0A377VBC8-F1
#
_cell.length_a   1.000
_cell.length_b   1.000
_cell.length_c   1.000
_cell.angle_alpha   90.00
_cell.angle_beta   90.00
_cell.angle_gamma   90.00
#
_symmetry.space_group_name_H-M   'P 1'
#
loop_
_entity.id
_entity.type
_entity.pdbx_description
1 polymer ?
#
loop_
_entity_poly.entity_id
_entity_poly.type
_entity_poly.pdbx_seq_one_letter_code
_entity_poly.pdbx_strand_id
1 'polypeptide(L)'
;MATAWRYRWRTALRAGALAIVVAGAVAFVAQQDGQGPRRDRVNWQPLSEQAIASALAEHKRVFIDVTADWCVTCKANKYNVLLRDDVQQALLAPDVVALRGDWSRPSADISQFLTARAAPRCRLTRFTDRNCRRDRFCLRC
;
A
#
# COMPACT_ATOMS: atom_id res chain seq x y z
N MET A 1 -24.17 -63.14 -4.46
CA MET A 1 -24.04 -62.35 -3.21
C MET A 1 -22.65 -61.75 -2.96
N ALA A 2 -21.53 -62.37 -3.40
CA ALA A 2 -20.16 -61.87 -3.15
C ALA A 2 -19.69 -60.65 -4.00
N THR A 3 -20.41 -60.28 -5.05
CA THR A 3 -20.06 -59.13 -5.93
C THR A 3 -20.55 -57.80 -5.35
N ALA A 4 -21.70 -57.79 -4.67
CA ALA A 4 -22.23 -56.61 -3.98
C ALA A 4 -21.33 -56.15 -2.80
N TRP A 5 -20.73 -57.10 -2.08
CA TRP A 5 -19.77 -56.83 -0.99
C TRP A 5 -18.47 -56.19 -1.50
N ARG A 6 -17.93 -56.72 -2.62
CA ARG A 6 -16.74 -56.17 -3.28
C ARG A 6 -16.99 -54.80 -3.91
N TYR A 7 -18.19 -54.55 -4.43
CA TYR A 7 -18.56 -53.23 -4.98
C TYR A 7 -18.68 -52.18 -3.88
N ARG A 8 -19.33 -52.53 -2.76
CA ARG A 8 -19.46 -51.67 -1.56
C ARG A 8 -18.11 -51.32 -0.93
N TRP A 9 -17.14 -52.24 -0.93
CA TRP A 9 -15.79 -51.92 -0.45
C TRP A 9 -14.99 -51.05 -1.42
N ARG A 10 -15.13 -51.24 -2.73
CA ARG A 10 -14.44 -50.40 -3.73
C ARG A 10 -14.95 -48.96 -3.75
N THR A 11 -16.25 -48.75 -3.55
CA THR A 11 -16.82 -47.40 -3.44
C THR A 11 -16.42 -46.72 -2.14
N ALA A 12 -16.39 -47.44 -1.02
CA ALA A 12 -15.91 -46.92 0.26
C ALA A 12 -14.44 -46.50 0.21
N LEU A 13 -13.56 -47.31 -0.41
CA LEU A 13 -12.14 -46.97 -0.56
C LEU A 13 -11.91 -45.75 -1.47
N ARG A 14 -12.66 -45.63 -2.57
CA ARG A 14 -12.59 -44.46 -3.46
C ARG A 14 -13.08 -43.17 -2.78
N ALA A 15 -14.16 -43.26 -2.01
CA ALA A 15 -14.68 -42.13 -1.24
C ALA A 15 -13.70 -41.70 -0.14
N GLY A 16 -13.08 -42.66 0.56
CA GLY A 16 -12.05 -42.39 1.56
C GLY A 16 -10.81 -41.73 0.96
N ALA A 17 -10.32 -42.23 -0.18
CA ALA A 17 -9.18 -41.64 -0.88
C ALA A 17 -9.47 -40.20 -1.35
N LEU A 18 -10.67 -39.95 -1.89
CA LEU A 18 -11.09 -38.60 -2.29
C LEU A 18 -11.15 -37.65 -1.08
N ALA A 19 -11.70 -38.10 0.04
CA ALA A 19 -11.76 -37.31 1.27
C ALA A 19 -10.37 -36.95 1.79
N ILE A 20 -9.40 -37.88 1.73
CA ILE A 20 -8.01 -37.62 2.12
C ILE A 20 -7.35 -36.61 1.17
N VAL A 21 -7.55 -36.72 -0.14
CA VAL A 21 -7.00 -35.77 -1.12
C VAL A 21 -7.59 -34.37 -0.90
N VAL A 22 -8.90 -34.26 -0.68
CA VAL A 22 -9.55 -32.97 -0.40
C VAL A 22 -9.06 -32.40 0.92
N ALA A 23 -8.98 -33.21 1.98
CA ALA A 23 -8.46 -32.76 3.27
C ALA A 23 -6.99 -32.31 3.18
N GLY A 24 -6.15 -33.06 2.45
CA GLY A 24 -4.76 -32.71 2.21
C GLY A 24 -4.61 -31.42 1.40
N ALA A 25 -5.44 -31.21 0.37
CA ALA A 25 -5.45 -29.98 -0.41
C ALA A 25 -5.90 -28.77 0.42
N VAL A 26 -6.95 -28.94 1.24
CA VAL A 26 -7.43 -27.88 2.16
C VAL A 26 -6.35 -27.53 3.20
N ALA A 27 -5.69 -28.54 3.79
CA ALA A 27 -4.61 -28.31 4.74
C ALA A 27 -3.41 -27.60 4.09
N PHE A 28 -3.03 -27.99 2.87
CA PHE A 28 -1.93 -27.37 2.14
C PHE A 28 -2.23 -25.89 1.82
N VAL A 29 -3.45 -25.57 1.37
CA VAL A 29 -3.87 -24.18 1.11
C VAL A 29 -3.92 -23.38 2.42
N ALA A 30 -4.45 -23.95 3.50
CA ALA A 30 -4.49 -23.29 4.81
C ALA A 30 -3.09 -23.01 5.39
N GLN A 31 -2.09 -23.84 5.06
CA GLN A 31 -0.70 -23.62 5.46
C GLN A 31 0.02 -22.55 4.64
N GLN A 32 -0.51 -22.17 3.47
CA GLN A 32 0.03 -21.06 2.68
C GLN A 32 -0.29 -19.69 3.31
N ASP A 33 -1.26 -19.63 4.22
CA ASP A 33 -1.56 -18.46 5.05
C ASP A 33 -0.57 -18.32 6.22
N GLY A 34 0.73 -18.42 5.94
CA GLY A 34 1.80 -18.03 6.87
C GLY A 34 1.85 -16.54 7.19
N GLN A 35 0.87 -15.79 6.70
CA GLN A 35 0.67 -14.37 6.92
C GLN A 35 -0.70 -14.20 7.58
N GLY A 36 -0.71 -14.10 8.91
CA GLY A 36 -1.88 -13.60 9.63
C GLY A 36 -2.36 -12.26 9.02
N PRO A 37 -3.56 -11.78 9.36
CA PRO A 37 -4.12 -10.57 8.75
C PRO A 37 -3.06 -9.47 8.67
N ARG A 38 -2.76 -9.02 7.44
CA ARG A 38 -1.73 -8.01 7.17
C ARG A 38 -2.03 -6.75 7.99
N ARG A 39 -1.24 -6.52 9.05
CA ARG A 39 -1.41 -5.42 10.00
C ARG A 39 -0.40 -4.32 9.73
N ASP A 40 -0.85 -3.08 9.86
CA ASP A 40 0.03 -1.91 9.87
C ASP A 40 0.74 -1.86 11.22
N ARG A 41 2.06 -2.12 11.23
CA ARG A 41 2.92 -2.15 12.42
C ARG A 41 3.72 -0.86 12.58
N VAL A 42 3.74 -0.01 11.57
CA VAL A 42 4.54 1.22 11.56
C VAL A 42 3.98 2.21 12.58
N ASN A 43 4.88 2.82 13.36
CA ASN A 43 4.53 3.87 14.29
C ASN A 43 4.40 5.21 13.56
N TRP A 44 3.21 5.48 13.02
CA TRP A 44 2.92 6.70 12.28
C TRP A 44 2.85 7.90 13.20
N GLN A 45 3.70 8.89 12.94
CA GLN A 45 3.62 10.19 13.60
C GLN A 45 2.77 11.15 12.76
N PRO A 46 2.10 12.14 13.39
CA PRO A 46 1.38 13.17 12.64
C PRO A 46 2.31 13.91 11.67
N LEU A 47 1.82 14.12 10.44
CA LEU A 47 2.52 14.92 9.45
C LEU A 47 2.51 16.41 9.86
N SER A 48 3.70 16.99 10.04
CA SER A 48 3.91 18.43 10.19
C SER A 48 5.24 18.84 9.59
N GLU A 49 5.38 20.11 9.18
CA GLU A 49 6.66 20.64 8.69
C GLU A 49 7.74 20.59 9.79
N GLN A 50 7.36 20.78 11.06
CA GLN A 50 8.31 20.65 12.16
C GLN A 50 8.84 19.21 12.30
N ALA A 51 7.97 18.20 12.18
CA ALA A 51 8.37 16.79 12.26
C ALA A 51 9.32 16.41 11.12
N ILE A 52 9.07 16.92 9.91
CA ILE A 52 9.96 16.73 8.76
C ILE A 52 11.31 17.40 9.03
N ALA A 53 11.32 18.66 9.44
CA ALA A 53 12.54 19.41 9.68
C ALA A 53 13.39 18.77 10.79
N SER A 54 12.77 18.29 11.88
CA SER A 54 13.47 17.57 12.95
C SER A 54 14.11 16.28 12.44
N ALA A 55 13.36 15.45 11.72
CA ALA A 55 13.88 14.20 11.19
C ALA A 55 15.04 14.41 10.21
N LEU A 56 14.96 15.44 9.37
CA LEU A 56 16.04 15.81 8.44
C LEU A 56 17.27 16.35 9.17
N ALA A 57 17.09 17.15 10.23
CA ALA A 57 18.18 17.64 11.07
C ALA A 57 18.89 16.50 11.80
N GLU A 58 18.17 15.42 12.13
CA GLU A 58 18.71 14.18 12.69
C GLU A 58 19.31 13.24 11.62
N HIS A 59 19.42 13.66 10.37
CA HIS A 59 19.89 12.85 9.23
C HIS A 59 19.10 11.55 9.00
N LYS A 60 17.83 11.51 9.40
CA LYS A 60 16.94 10.36 9.17
C LYS A 60 16.25 10.45 7.82
N ARG A 61 15.92 9.28 7.27
CA ARG A 61 15.05 9.16 6.09
C ARG A 61 13.61 9.42 6.51
N VAL A 62 12.87 10.22 5.73
CA VAL A 62 11.47 10.54 6.02
C VAL A 62 10.58 9.86 4.99
N PHE A 63 9.64 9.04 5.46
CA PHE A 63 8.57 8.49 4.63
C PHE A 63 7.27 9.22 4.97
N ILE A 64 6.57 9.73 3.94
CA ILE A 64 5.33 10.49 4.13
C ILE A 64 4.19 9.78 3.41
N ASP A 65 3.14 9.46 4.15
CA ASP A 65 1.91 8.87 3.64
C ASP A 65 0.73 9.85 3.87
N VAL A 66 0.17 10.41 2.80
CA VAL A 66 -1.04 11.21 2.89
C VAL A 66 -2.22 10.34 2.48
N THR A 67 -3.11 10.07 3.43
CA THR A 67 -4.28 9.19 3.25
C THR A 67 -5.58 9.99 3.15
N ALA A 68 -6.63 9.36 2.65
CA ALA A 68 -8.00 9.85 2.76
C ALA A 68 -9.00 8.70 2.65
N ASP A 69 -10.08 8.74 3.43
CA ASP A 69 -11.13 7.73 3.46
C ASP A 69 -11.86 7.59 2.13
N TRP A 70 -11.97 8.69 1.39
CA TRP A 70 -12.61 8.74 0.07
C TRP A 70 -11.65 8.32 -1.06
N CYS A 71 -10.35 8.17 -0.79
CA CYS A 71 -9.34 7.88 -1.80
C CYS A 71 -9.18 6.37 -2.05
N VAL A 72 -9.82 5.87 -3.11
CA VAL A 72 -9.76 4.45 -3.50
C VAL A 72 -8.34 4.00 -3.82
N THR A 73 -7.57 4.83 -4.52
CA THR A 73 -6.17 4.52 -4.87
C THR A 73 -5.26 4.47 -3.64
N CYS A 74 -5.52 5.30 -2.62
CA CYS A 74 -4.80 5.27 -1.35
C CYS A 74 -5.05 3.95 -0.62
N LYS A 75 -6.30 3.49 -0.57
CA LYS A 75 -6.66 2.17 -0.01
C LYS A 75 -5.98 1.04 -0.79
N ALA A 76 -6.04 1.07 -2.13
CA ALA A 76 -5.38 0.07 -2.96
C ALA A 76 -3.86 0.03 -2.73
N ASN A 77 -3.19 1.18 -2.65
CA ASN A 77 -1.77 1.27 -2.33
C ASN A 77 -1.46 0.72 -0.93
N LYS A 78 -2.30 1.04 0.07
CA LYS A 78 -2.14 0.50 1.43
C LYS A 78 -2.15 -1.03 1.43
N TYR A 79 -3.16 -1.66 0.84
CA TYR A 79 -3.31 -3.12 0.88
C TYR A 79 -2.31 -3.87 -0.01
N ASN A 80 -1.95 -3.30 -1.15
CA ASN A 80 -1.08 -3.95 -2.13
C ASN A 80 0.40 -3.68 -1.90
N VAL A 81 0.75 -2.55 -1.28
CA VAL A 81 2.14 -2.10 -1.10
C VAL A 81 2.47 -1.92 0.38
N LEU A 82 1.83 -0.97 1.07
CA LEU A 82 2.28 -0.57 2.42
C LEU A 82 2.20 -1.69 3.44
N LEU A 83 1.22 -2.58 3.33
CA LEU A 83 1.02 -3.68 4.27
C LEU A 83 1.84 -4.94 3.96
N ARG A 84 2.72 -4.91 2.94
CA ARG A 84 3.64 -6.01 2.68
C ARG A 84 4.75 -6.03 3.74
N ASP A 85 5.24 -7.22 4.09
CA ASP A 85 6.24 -7.36 5.16
C ASP A 85 7.56 -6.68 4.87
N ASP A 86 8.03 -6.76 3.62
CA ASP A 86 9.25 -6.09 3.16
C ASP A 86 9.17 -4.56 3.35
N VAL A 87 8.04 -3.96 2.97
CA VAL A 87 7.79 -2.53 3.14
C VAL A 87 7.63 -2.16 4.62
N GLN A 88 6.88 -2.95 5.39
CA GLN A 88 6.72 -2.73 6.83
C GLN A 88 8.06 -2.78 7.57
N GLN A 89 8.92 -3.74 7.24
CA GLN A 89 10.28 -3.84 7.80
C GLN A 89 11.14 -2.63 7.41
N ALA A 90 11.08 -2.19 6.16
CA ALA A 90 11.82 -1.02 5.71
C ALA A 90 11.38 0.27 6.42
N LEU A 91 10.08 0.43 6.70
CA LEU A 91 9.52 1.58 7.41
C LEU A 91 9.75 1.54 8.92
N LEU A 92 10.02 0.36 9.49
CA LEU A 92 10.39 0.17 10.89
C LEU A 92 11.90 0.31 11.16
N ALA A 93 12.70 0.57 10.12
CA ALA A 93 14.13 0.77 10.26
C ALA A 93 14.44 1.97 11.20
N PRO A 94 15.47 1.88 12.05
CA PRO A 94 15.75 2.88 13.08
C PRO A 94 16.10 4.27 12.53
N ASP A 95 16.55 4.33 11.28
CA ASP A 95 16.90 5.54 10.56
C ASP A 95 15.72 6.10 9.73
N VAL A 96 14.51 5.56 9.90
CA VAL A 96 13.30 6.02 9.20
C VAL A 96 12.32 6.66 10.16
N VAL A 97 11.81 7.83 9.78
CA VAL A 97 10.68 8.49 10.40
C VAL A 97 9.48 8.41 9.45
N ALA A 98 8.44 7.70 9.87
CA ALA A 98 7.20 7.56 9.12
C ALA A 98 6.15 8.58 9.59
N LEU A 99 5.78 9.50 8.72
CA LEU A 99 4.80 10.55 8.95
C LEU A 99 3.51 10.27 8.16
N ARG A 100 2.36 10.45 8.79
CA ARG A 100 1.05 10.28 8.14
C ARG A 100 0.17 11.51 8.31
N GLY A 101 -0.41 11.95 7.20
CA GLY A 101 -1.44 12.99 7.17
C GLY A 101 -2.78 12.41 6.74
N ASP A 102 -3.86 12.77 7.42
CA ASP A 102 -5.23 12.41 7.01
C ASP A 102 -5.93 13.59 6.34
N TRP A 103 -6.29 13.40 5.07
CA TRP A 103 -7.03 14.36 4.24
C TRP A 103 -8.47 13.91 3.96
N SER A 104 -9.05 13.10 4.85
CA SER A 104 -10.47 12.74 4.79
C SER A 104 -11.38 13.95 5.01
N ARG A 105 -10.90 14.98 5.72
CA ARG A 105 -11.58 16.25 5.95
C ARG A 105 -10.70 17.42 5.47
N PRO A 106 -11.29 18.56 5.07
CA PRO A 106 -10.52 19.75 4.75
C PRO A 106 -9.57 20.13 5.89
N SER A 107 -8.29 20.27 5.57
CA SER A 107 -7.24 20.69 6.50
C SER A 107 -6.33 21.68 5.79
N ALA A 108 -6.16 22.88 6.37
CA ALA A 108 -5.32 23.93 5.81
C ALA A 108 -3.86 23.47 5.75
N ASP A 109 -3.37 22.84 6.82
CA ASP A 109 -1.99 22.38 6.94
C ASP A 109 -1.65 21.32 5.89
N ILE A 110 -2.51 20.30 5.73
CA ILE A 110 -2.30 19.24 4.72
C ILE A 110 -2.45 19.81 3.31
N SER A 111 -3.40 20.72 3.09
CA SER A 111 -3.57 21.36 1.77
C SER A 111 -2.37 22.21 1.39
N GLN A 112 -1.80 22.96 2.34
CA GLN A 112 -0.59 23.75 2.13
C GLN A 112 0.61 22.83 1.90
N PHE A 113 0.76 21.78 2.71
CA PHE A 113 1.81 20.76 2.54
C PHE A 113 1.79 20.15 1.13
N LEU A 114 0.60 19.73 0.67
CA LEU A 114 0.40 19.17 -0.65
C LEU A 114 0.63 20.22 -1.74
N THR A 115 0.20 21.46 -1.55
CA THR A 115 0.38 22.53 -2.55
C THR A 115 1.85 22.90 -2.72
N ALA A 116 2.62 22.94 -1.64
CA ALA A 116 4.05 23.24 -1.67
C ALA A 116 4.88 22.17 -2.40
N ARG A 117 4.39 20.92 -2.44
CA ARG A 117 5.09 19.76 -3.02
C ARG A 117 4.39 19.19 -4.25
N ALA A 118 3.20 19.68 -4.57
CA ALA A 118 2.56 19.41 -5.83
C ALA A 118 3.49 19.97 -6.90
N ALA A 119 3.99 19.10 -7.77
CA ALA A 119 4.57 19.57 -9.02
C ALA A 119 3.52 20.50 -9.64
N PRO A 120 3.85 21.77 -9.93
CA PRO A 120 2.89 22.64 -10.57
C PRO A 120 2.41 21.90 -11.80
N ARG A 121 1.09 21.73 -11.92
CA ARG A 121 0.51 21.43 -13.23
C ARG A 121 0.87 22.64 -14.06
N CYS A 122 2.01 22.59 -14.76
CA CYS A 122 2.53 23.74 -15.48
C CYS A 122 1.43 24.10 -16.47
N ARG A 123 0.73 25.19 -16.18
CA ARG A 123 -0.41 25.62 -16.96
C ARG A 123 0.18 26.20 -18.23
N LEU A 124 -0.27 25.72 -19.39
CA LEU A 124 -0.04 26.40 -20.66
C LEU A 124 -0.78 27.74 -20.62
N THR A 125 -0.17 28.76 -20.03
CA THR A 125 -0.63 30.14 -20.14
C THR A 125 0.05 30.75 -21.35
N ARG A 126 -0.74 31.17 -22.35
CA ARG A 126 -0.24 31.95 -23.49
C ARG A 126 0.16 33.33 -22.97
N PHE A 127 1.46 33.52 -22.72
CA PHE A 127 2.05 34.83 -22.46
C PHE A 127 2.71 35.34 -23.75
N THR A 128 2.46 36.61 -24.08
CA THR A 128 3.15 37.31 -25.17
C THR A 128 4.29 38.14 -24.58
N ASP A 129 5.50 37.57 -24.56
CA ASP A 129 6.83 38.25 -24.56
C ASP A 129 7.28 38.99 -23.25
N ARG A 130 8.55 39.07 -22.78
CA ARG A 130 9.92 38.59 -23.14
C ARG A 130 10.55 37.98 -21.87
N ASN A 131 11.06 36.75 -21.81
CA ASN A 131 12.32 36.36 -22.46
C ASN A 131 12.25 34.91 -22.99
N CYS A 132 11.05 34.41 -23.26
CA CYS A 132 10.78 33.22 -24.06
C CYS A 132 11.04 33.52 -25.53
N ARG A 133 12.30 33.42 -25.96
CA ARG A 133 12.69 33.61 -27.35
C ARG A 133 12.18 32.44 -28.20
N ARG A 134 11.14 32.77 -28.98
CA ARG A 134 10.62 32.21 -30.23
C ARG A 134 10.60 30.67 -30.38
N ASP A 135 9.38 30.21 -30.59
CA ASP A 135 8.96 28.94 -31.18
C ASP A 135 8.89 27.69 -30.29
N ARG A 136 8.85 27.84 -28.96
CA ARG A 136 8.36 26.79 -28.06
C ARG A 136 7.53 27.38 -26.92
N PHE A 137 6.40 26.74 -26.64
CA PHE A 137 5.60 26.98 -25.42
C PHE A 137 6.53 27.03 -24.20
N CYS A 138 6.48 28.12 -23.43
CA CYS A 138 7.19 28.17 -22.16
C CYS A 138 6.34 27.54 -21.07
N LEU A 139 6.84 26.46 -20.48
CA LEU A 139 6.28 25.87 -19.27
C LEU A 139 6.63 26.81 -18.12
N ARG A 140 5.62 27.52 -17.60
CA ARG A 140 5.74 28.17 -16.30
C ARG A 140 5.25 27.19 -15.26
N CYS A 141 6.24 26.50 -14.71
CA CYS A 141 6.21 25.93 -13.39
C CYS A 141 6.68 27.07 -12.45
#